data_AF-A0A956JEE6-F1
#
_entry.id   AF-A0A956JEE6-F1
#
_cell.length_a   1.000
_cell.length_b   1.000
_cell.length_c   1.000
_cell.angle_alpha   90.00
_cell.angle_beta   90.00
_cell.angle_gamma   90.00
#
_symmetry.space_group_name_H-M   'P 1'
#
loop_
_entity.id
_entity.type
_entity.pdbx_description
1 polymer ?
#
loop_
_entity_poly.entity_id
_entity_poly.type
_entity_poly.pdbx_seq_one_letter_code
_entity_poly.pdbx_strand_id
1 'polypeptide(L)'
;MPKKSFPLGPGSNVELEWRGIWKDFTVRVDGRELGRMQGQKEVTRGGSWQLDDGSTLEVKLDTGIGGGGLNVRRNGVPLAGSAADPQTALKSAAGIVLFIAGLNAVLGLAAELGEVEFLLGLGLGWPSVIFGVVLGGLGIATLRGSVMALWVAIVLFIVDSALGIFAMMEAGGTPATSGLVVRVFIIIAMVKAARSAKAMPPAAT
;
A
#
# COMPACT_ATOMS: atom_id res chain seq x y z
N MET A 1 -22.92 2.84 -9.28
CA MET A 1 -21.79 2.50 -10.17
C MET A 1 -20.56 3.19 -9.60
N PRO A 2 -19.46 2.49 -9.30
CA PRO A 2 -18.26 3.14 -8.83
C PRO A 2 -17.71 4.11 -9.89
N LYS A 3 -17.28 5.29 -9.44
CA LYS A 3 -16.65 6.32 -10.26
C LYS A 3 -15.41 6.83 -9.53
N LYS A 4 -14.33 7.09 -10.26
CA LYS A 4 -13.12 7.72 -9.73
C LYS A 4 -12.63 8.78 -10.70
N SER A 5 -12.26 9.94 -10.18
CA SER A 5 -11.77 11.08 -10.97
C SER A 5 -10.32 11.38 -10.61
N PHE A 6 -9.50 11.69 -11.61
CA PHE A 6 -8.09 12.04 -11.44
C PHE A 6 -7.79 13.35 -12.18
N PRO A 7 -7.09 14.30 -11.54
CA PRO A 7 -6.71 15.53 -12.20
C PRO A 7 -5.68 15.26 -13.30
N LEU A 8 -5.92 15.77 -14.50
CA LEU A 8 -5.05 15.66 -15.67
C LEU A 8 -4.21 16.93 -15.87
N GLY A 9 -4.69 18.05 -15.36
CA GLY A 9 -4.09 19.39 -15.44
C GLY A 9 -5.03 20.46 -14.89
N PRO A 10 -4.73 21.76 -15.08
CA PRO A 10 -5.59 22.84 -14.63
C PRO A 10 -6.97 22.76 -15.30
N GLY A 11 -8.00 22.38 -14.53
CA GLY A 11 -9.39 22.33 -15.00
C GLY A 11 -9.79 21.11 -15.82
N SER A 12 -8.87 20.15 -16.07
CA SER A 12 -9.17 18.93 -16.82
C SER A 12 -9.04 17.69 -15.94
N ASN A 13 -10.00 16.77 -16.06
CA ASN A 13 -10.08 15.55 -15.25
C ASN A 13 -10.33 14.31 -16.10
N VAL A 14 -9.68 13.21 -15.72
CA VAL A 14 -9.98 11.86 -16.21
C VAL A 14 -10.99 11.21 -15.28
N GLU A 15 -12.14 10.82 -15.83
CA GLU A 15 -13.16 10.07 -15.12
C GLU A 15 -13.16 8.61 -15.55
N LEU A 16 -13.08 7.72 -14.56
CA LEU A 16 -13.15 6.28 -14.73
C LEU A 16 -14.43 5.77 -14.08
N GLU A 17 -15.27 5.08 -14.85
CA GLU A 17 -16.56 4.55 -14.41
C GLU A 17 -16.65 3.06 -14.73
N TRP A 18 -17.20 2.24 -13.84
CA TRP A 18 -17.41 0.82 -14.10
C TRP A 18 -18.61 0.24 -13.35
N ARG A 19 -18.98 -1.00 -13.69
CA ARG A 19 -20.04 -1.79 -13.04
C ARG A 19 -19.47 -3.08 -12.45
N GLY A 20 -19.87 -3.41 -11.21
CA GLY A 20 -19.46 -4.64 -10.54
C GLY A 20 -17.93 -4.87 -10.57
N ILE A 21 -17.52 -6.08 -10.95
CA ILE A 21 -16.10 -6.48 -11.10
C ILE A 21 -15.57 -5.98 -12.45
N TRP A 22 -15.30 -4.68 -12.55
CA TRP A 22 -14.66 -4.03 -13.71
C TRP A 22 -15.40 -4.22 -15.06
N LYS A 23 -16.71 -4.45 -15.05
CA LYS A 23 -17.52 -4.55 -16.27
C LYS A 23 -17.86 -3.15 -16.80
N ASP A 24 -18.02 -3.03 -18.11
CA ASP A 24 -18.36 -1.75 -18.78
C ASP A 24 -17.44 -0.59 -18.34
N PHE A 25 -16.14 -0.86 -18.22
CA PHE A 25 -15.19 0.12 -17.75
C PHE A 25 -15.04 1.22 -18.80
N THR A 26 -15.40 2.45 -18.47
CA THR A 26 -15.45 3.59 -19.38
C THR A 26 -14.45 4.65 -18.93
N VAL A 27 -13.65 5.14 -19.88
CA VAL A 27 -12.68 6.22 -19.68
C VAL A 27 -13.22 7.48 -20.35
N ARG A 28 -13.37 8.55 -19.57
CA ARG A 28 -13.77 9.87 -20.07
C ARG A 28 -12.74 10.93 -19.70
N VAL A 29 -12.58 11.93 -20.55
CA VAL A 29 -11.87 13.18 -20.24
C VAL A 29 -12.82 14.32 -20.49
N ASP A 30 -13.08 15.10 -19.44
CA ASP A 30 -13.96 16.27 -19.49
C ASP A 30 -15.34 15.98 -20.11
N GLY A 31 -15.89 14.81 -19.79
CA GLY A 31 -17.18 14.32 -20.30
C GLY A 31 -17.14 13.62 -21.66
N ARG A 32 -16.04 13.73 -22.42
CA ARG A 32 -15.84 13.02 -23.69
C ARG A 32 -15.33 11.61 -23.45
N GLU A 33 -16.00 10.63 -24.04
CA GLU A 33 -15.58 9.23 -23.96
C GLU A 33 -14.37 8.96 -24.85
N LEU A 34 -13.28 8.47 -24.26
CA LEU A 34 -12.06 8.07 -24.97
C LEU A 34 -12.11 6.59 -25.37
N GLY A 35 -12.69 5.75 -24.52
CA GLY A 35 -12.81 4.32 -24.80
C GLY A 35 -13.48 3.55 -23.68
N ARG A 36 -13.74 2.27 -24.00
CA ARG A 36 -14.30 1.28 -23.07
C ARG A 36 -13.46 0.02 -23.06
N MET A 37 -13.44 -0.65 -21.92
CA MET A 37 -12.82 -1.96 -21.70
C MET A 37 -13.84 -2.91 -21.10
N GLN A 38 -13.89 -4.12 -21.61
CA GLN A 38 -14.84 -5.15 -21.23
C GLN A 38 -14.22 -6.14 -20.25
N GLY A 39 -14.45 -5.88 -18.97
CA GLY A 39 -14.08 -6.80 -17.89
C GLY A 39 -12.62 -6.70 -17.45
N GLN A 40 -12.33 -7.35 -16.33
CA GLN A 40 -11.08 -7.20 -15.60
C GLN A 40 -9.83 -7.51 -16.43
N LYS A 41 -9.85 -8.52 -17.32
CA LYS A 41 -8.69 -8.88 -18.13
C LYS A 41 -8.23 -7.74 -19.04
N GLU A 42 -9.17 -7.02 -19.65
CA GLU A 42 -8.85 -5.87 -20.51
C GLU A 42 -8.34 -4.70 -19.68
N VAL A 43 -8.98 -4.40 -18.54
CA VAL A 43 -8.52 -3.32 -17.66
C VAL A 43 -7.11 -3.63 -17.11
N THR A 44 -6.81 -4.89 -16.78
CA THR A 44 -5.47 -5.32 -16.35
C THR A 44 -4.45 -5.28 -17.47
N ARG A 45 -4.83 -5.56 -18.73
CA ARG A 45 -3.95 -5.33 -19.88
C ARG A 45 -3.65 -3.83 -20.03
N GLY A 46 -4.66 -3.02 -19.78
CA GLY A 46 -4.64 -1.57 -19.89
C GLY A 46 -4.97 -1.10 -21.30
N GLY A 47 -5.36 0.17 -21.39
CA GLY A 47 -5.58 0.89 -22.63
C GLY A 47 -4.74 2.16 -22.70
N SER A 48 -4.49 2.61 -23.92
CA SER A 48 -3.73 3.83 -24.21
C SER A 48 -4.49 4.64 -25.26
N TRP A 49 -4.69 5.92 -24.98
CA TRP A 49 -5.44 6.85 -25.84
C TRP A 49 -4.65 8.14 -26.03
N GLN A 50 -4.61 8.66 -27.25
CA GLN A 50 -4.13 10.02 -27.50
C GLN A 50 -5.20 11.03 -27.10
N LEU A 51 -4.76 12.10 -26.44
CA LEU A 51 -5.56 13.25 -26.05
C LEU A 51 -5.45 14.35 -27.12
N ASP A 52 -6.38 15.30 -27.09
CA ASP A 52 -6.45 16.38 -28.09
C ASP A 52 -5.19 17.29 -28.07
N ASP A 53 -4.45 17.31 -26.96
CA ASP A 53 -3.17 18.02 -26.82
C ASP A 53 -1.94 17.20 -27.25
N GLY A 54 -2.16 16.03 -27.86
CA GLY A 54 -1.11 15.13 -28.33
C GLY A 54 -0.45 14.29 -27.23
N SER A 55 -0.81 14.48 -25.96
CA SER A 55 -0.34 13.61 -24.88
C SER A 55 -1.04 12.24 -24.90
N THR A 56 -0.41 11.25 -24.29
CA THR A 56 -0.94 9.89 -24.21
C THR A 56 -1.42 9.59 -22.80
N LEU A 57 -2.68 9.17 -22.67
CA LEU A 57 -3.28 8.69 -21.44
C LEU A 57 -3.24 7.17 -21.40
N GLU A 58 -2.58 6.61 -20.40
CA GLU A 58 -2.54 5.17 -20.14
C GLU A 58 -3.37 4.86 -18.89
N VAL A 59 -4.28 3.89 -19.00
CA VAL A 59 -5.07 3.40 -17.87
C VAL A 59 -4.90 1.90 -17.77
N LYS A 60 -4.47 1.42 -16.60
CA LYS A 60 -4.29 0.00 -16.33
C LYS A 60 -4.67 -0.33 -14.89
N LEU A 61 -5.32 -1.47 -14.68
CA LEU A 61 -5.49 -2.05 -13.36
C LEU A 61 -4.21 -2.82 -12.99
N ASP A 62 -3.44 -2.31 -12.04
CA ASP A 62 -2.36 -3.08 -11.42
C ASP A 62 -2.98 -3.99 -10.36
N THR A 63 -2.91 -5.31 -10.57
CA THR A 63 -3.39 -6.34 -9.63
C THR A 63 -2.24 -6.93 -8.83
N GLY A 64 -1.28 -6.09 -8.45
CA GLY A 64 -0.08 -6.48 -7.73
C GLY A 64 -0.30 -6.70 -6.22
N ILE A 65 0.75 -7.23 -5.58
CA ILE A 65 0.87 -7.37 -4.13
C ILE A 65 0.85 -5.97 -3.49
N GLY A 66 -0.03 -5.75 -2.52
CA GLY A 66 -0.22 -4.46 -1.83
C GLY A 66 -1.53 -3.73 -2.16
N GLY A 67 -2.38 -4.33 -3.01
CA GLY A 67 -3.72 -3.84 -3.32
C GLY A 67 -3.88 -3.55 -4.80
N GLY A 68 -5.00 -4.03 -5.36
CA GLY A 68 -5.38 -3.73 -6.73
C GLY A 68 -5.75 -2.26 -6.89
N GLY A 69 -5.18 -1.57 -7.89
CA GLY A 69 -5.40 -0.14 -8.07
C GLY A 69 -5.31 0.31 -9.52
N LEU A 70 -6.09 1.34 -9.86
CA LEU A 70 -6.02 1.97 -11.18
C LEU A 70 -4.75 2.82 -11.25
N ASN A 71 -3.84 2.38 -12.10
CA ASN A 71 -2.67 3.12 -12.53
C ASN A 71 -3.08 3.97 -13.74
N VAL A 72 -3.05 5.27 -13.55
CA VAL A 72 -3.43 6.25 -14.57
C VAL A 72 -2.22 7.12 -14.80
N ARG A 73 -1.74 7.16 -16.04
CA ARG A 73 -0.52 7.89 -16.40
C ARG A 73 -0.78 8.79 -17.59
N ARG A 74 -0.14 9.94 -17.60
CA ARG A 74 -0.07 10.85 -18.74
C ARG A 74 1.38 10.96 -19.19
N ASN A 75 1.67 10.57 -20.42
CA ASN A 75 3.04 10.50 -20.95
C ASN A 75 3.99 9.72 -20.02
N GLY A 76 3.52 8.59 -19.47
CA GLY A 76 4.27 7.77 -18.53
C GLY A 76 4.36 8.29 -17.08
N VAL A 77 3.90 9.52 -16.81
CA VAL A 77 3.89 10.12 -15.47
C VAL A 77 2.59 9.78 -14.74
N PRO A 78 2.62 9.18 -13.54
CA PRO A 78 1.42 8.90 -12.76
C PRO A 78 0.61 10.16 -12.44
N LEU A 79 -0.71 10.09 -12.60
CA LEU A 79 -1.62 11.15 -12.14
C LEU A 79 -1.75 11.11 -10.61
N ALA A 80 -1.92 12.28 -10.01
CA ALA A 80 -2.11 12.41 -8.56
C ALA A 80 -3.32 11.58 -8.09
N GLY A 81 -3.17 10.84 -6.98
CA GLY A 81 -4.20 9.96 -6.45
C GLY A 81 -4.36 8.61 -7.16
N SER A 82 -3.64 8.37 -8.26
CA SER A 82 -3.56 7.06 -8.90
C SER A 82 -2.80 6.06 -8.02
N ALA A 83 -2.95 4.77 -8.27
CA ALA A 83 -2.21 3.76 -7.49
C ALA A 83 -0.69 3.83 -7.69
N ALA A 84 -0.24 4.46 -8.78
CA ALA A 84 1.17 4.69 -9.07
C ALA A 84 1.68 6.04 -8.55
N ASP A 85 0.82 6.87 -7.96
CA ASP A 85 1.22 8.11 -7.30
C ASP A 85 2.06 7.78 -6.05
N PRO A 86 3.32 8.26 -5.98
CA PRO A 86 4.19 8.02 -4.83
C PRO A 86 3.61 8.48 -3.49
N GLN A 87 2.83 9.58 -3.46
CA GLN A 87 2.20 10.04 -2.22
C GLN A 87 1.12 9.06 -1.75
N THR A 88 0.34 8.53 -2.70
CA THR A 88 -0.69 7.53 -2.42
C THR A 88 -0.04 6.23 -1.94
N ALA A 89 1.03 5.77 -2.60
CA ALA A 89 1.79 4.59 -2.19
C ALA A 89 2.36 4.72 -0.77
N LEU A 90 2.90 5.89 -0.42
CA LEU A 90 3.45 6.17 0.90
C LEU A 90 2.35 6.15 1.98
N LYS A 91 1.18 6.74 1.71
CA LYS A 91 0.01 6.68 2.61
C LYS A 91 -0.48 5.25 2.82
N SER A 92 -0.54 4.44 1.76
CA SER A 92 -0.89 3.02 1.87
C SER A 92 0.12 2.25 2.73
N ALA A 93 1.42 2.44 2.51
CA ALA A 93 2.47 1.82 3.32
C ALA A 93 2.40 2.26 4.79
N ALA A 94 2.14 3.54 5.05
CA ALA A 94 1.93 4.04 6.40
C ALA A 94 0.70 3.39 7.07
N GLY A 95 -0.39 3.19 6.32
CA GLY A 95 -1.57 2.46 6.80
C GLY A 95 -1.25 1.01 7.21
N ILE A 96 -0.41 0.31 6.44
CA ILE A 96 0.07 -1.03 6.78
C ILE A 96 0.89 -1.00 8.08
N VAL A 97 1.85 -0.06 8.20
CA VAL A 97 2.67 0.10 9.41
C VAL A 97 1.80 0.38 10.64
N LEU A 98 0.82 1.28 10.51
CA LEU A 98 -0.10 1.63 11.61
C LEU A 98 -1.01 0.48 11.98
N PHE A 99 -1.46 -0.32 11.01
CA PHE A 99 -2.23 -1.53 11.28
C PHE A 99 -1.41 -2.53 12.09
N ILE A 100 -0.17 -2.80 11.68
CA ILE A 100 0.75 -3.69 12.41
C ILE A 100 1.05 -3.14 13.81
N ALA A 101 1.27 -1.84 13.93
CA ALA A 101 1.50 -1.15 15.19
C ALA A 101 0.32 -1.33 16.16
N GLY A 102 -0.90 -1.04 15.69
CA GLY A 102 -2.12 -1.20 16.48
C GLY A 102 -2.37 -2.65 16.86
N LEU A 103 -2.17 -3.60 15.95
CA LEU A 103 -2.33 -5.02 16.22
C LEU A 103 -1.35 -5.51 17.30
N ASN A 104 -0.07 -5.14 17.22
CA ASN A 104 0.93 -5.50 18.23
C ASN A 104 0.63 -4.89 19.59
N ALA A 105 0.23 -3.62 19.63
CA ALA A 105 -0.13 -2.95 20.87
C ALA A 105 -1.37 -3.58 21.53
N VAL A 106 -2.43 -3.84 20.76
CA VAL A 106 -3.66 -4.45 21.27
C VAL A 106 -3.41 -5.88 21.75
N LEU A 107 -2.70 -6.70 20.97
CA LEU A 107 -2.40 -8.09 21.36
C LEU A 107 -1.48 -8.15 22.58
N GLY A 108 -0.45 -7.30 22.64
CA GLY A 108 0.44 -7.23 23.79
C GLY A 108 -0.30 -6.79 25.06
N LEU A 109 -1.15 -5.77 24.98
CA LEU A 109 -1.97 -5.34 26.12
C LEU A 109 -2.98 -6.41 26.53
N ALA A 110 -3.62 -7.09 25.57
CA ALA A 110 -4.57 -8.16 25.87
C ALA A 110 -3.88 -9.36 26.55
N ALA A 111 -2.65 -9.68 26.14
CA ALA A 111 -1.86 -10.74 26.75
C ALA A 111 -1.48 -10.42 28.20
N GLU A 112 -1.02 -9.19 28.45
CA GLU A 112 -0.61 -8.72 29.80
C GLU A 112 -1.82 -8.56 30.74
N LEU A 113 -2.88 -7.88 30.30
CA LEU A 113 -4.05 -7.61 31.13
C LEU A 113 -4.94 -8.85 31.34
N GLY A 114 -4.95 -9.75 30.37
CA GLY A 114 -5.71 -11.00 30.43
C GLY A 114 -4.91 -12.18 30.97
N GLU A 115 -3.62 -11.99 31.29
CA GLU A 115 -2.69 -13.04 31.73
C GLU A 115 -2.76 -14.30 30.86
N VAL A 116 -2.91 -14.11 29.54
CA VAL A 116 -3.12 -15.23 28.61
C VAL A 116 -1.78 -15.89 28.33
N GLU A 117 -1.48 -16.98 29.05
CA GLU A 117 -0.22 -17.74 28.93
C GLU A 117 0.14 -18.10 27.49
N PHE A 118 -0.87 -18.42 26.67
CA PHE A 118 -0.66 -18.70 25.25
C PHE A 118 -0.07 -17.49 24.50
N LEU A 119 -0.59 -16.28 24.73
CA LEU A 119 -0.11 -15.07 24.05
C LEU A 119 1.26 -14.64 24.62
N LEU A 120 1.42 -14.68 25.94
CA LEU A 120 2.69 -14.39 26.60
C LEU A 120 3.80 -15.36 26.13
N GLY A 121 3.46 -16.64 25.99
CA GLY A 121 4.36 -17.68 25.44
C GLY A 121 4.72 -17.48 23.98
N LEU A 122 3.91 -16.74 23.20
CA LEU A 122 4.25 -16.28 21.85
C LEU A 122 5.11 -15.01 21.85
N GLY A 123 5.51 -14.51 23.02
CA GLY A 123 6.23 -13.25 23.19
C GLY A 123 5.35 -12.02 23.03
N LEU A 124 4.02 -12.18 22.97
CA LEU A 124 3.07 -11.09 22.95
C LEU A 124 2.88 -10.58 24.38
N GLY A 125 3.48 -9.44 24.69
CA GLY A 125 3.43 -8.80 26.01
C GLY A 125 3.94 -7.36 25.94
N TRP A 126 4.52 -6.84 27.02
CA TRP A 126 5.12 -5.50 27.02
C TRP A 126 6.09 -5.21 25.87
N PRO A 127 6.98 -6.15 25.44
CA PRO A 127 7.83 -5.92 24.28
C PRO A 127 7.04 -5.61 23.00
N SER A 128 5.94 -6.33 22.75
CA SER A 128 5.05 -6.09 21.61
C SER A 128 4.33 -4.76 21.70
N VAL A 129 3.95 -4.32 22.91
CA VAL A 129 3.35 -2.99 23.12
C VAL A 129 4.36 -1.90 22.77
N ILE A 130 5.58 -1.98 23.28
CA ILE A 130 6.65 -1.01 22.99
C ILE A 130 6.94 -0.99 21.49
N PHE A 131 7.08 -2.16 20.87
CA PHE A 131 7.30 -2.29 19.43
C PHE A 131 6.14 -1.66 18.63
N GLY A 132 4.90 -1.91 19.03
CA GLY A 132 3.71 -1.30 18.45
C GLY A 132 3.73 0.23 18.55
N VAL A 133 4.11 0.78 19.69
CA VAL A 133 4.25 2.24 19.89
C VAL A 133 5.33 2.83 18.98
N VAL A 134 6.51 2.20 18.90
CA VAL A 134 7.61 2.64 18.02
C VAL A 134 7.19 2.61 16.55
N LEU A 135 6.62 1.50 16.08
CA LEU A 135 6.08 1.41 14.72
C LEU A 135 4.96 2.41 14.48
N GLY A 136 4.12 2.68 15.48
CA GLY A 136 3.06 3.69 15.41
C GLY A 136 3.63 5.08 15.13
N GLY A 137 4.66 5.48 15.87
CA GLY A 137 5.38 6.73 15.63
C GLY A 137 5.97 6.83 14.23
N LEU A 138 6.61 5.77 13.75
CA LEU A 138 7.17 5.70 12.40
C LEU A 138 6.08 5.71 11.31
N GLY A 139 4.94 5.06 11.56
CA GLY A 139 3.78 5.09 10.68
C GLY A 139 3.20 6.50 10.55
N ILE A 140 3.05 7.23 11.66
CA ILE A 140 2.62 8.64 11.64
C ILE A 140 3.63 9.52 10.91
N ALA A 141 4.94 9.33 11.13
CA ALA A 141 5.97 10.06 10.40
C ALA A 141 5.93 9.76 8.89
N THR A 142 5.63 8.51 8.51
CA THR A 142 5.45 8.10 7.11
C THR A 142 4.20 8.77 6.50
N LEU A 143 3.09 8.86 7.24
CA LEU A 143 1.89 9.61 6.81
C LEU A 143 2.20 11.09 6.53
N ARG A 144 3.15 11.68 7.27
CA ARG A 144 3.62 13.06 7.08
C ARG A 144 4.61 13.20 5.92
N GLY A 145 4.88 12.14 5.16
CA GLY A 145 5.76 12.17 3.99
C GLY A 145 7.19 11.67 4.23
N SER A 146 7.53 11.17 5.43
CA SER A 146 8.89 10.72 5.74
C SER A 146 9.21 9.35 5.13
N VAL A 147 9.97 9.34 4.04
CA VAL A 147 10.48 8.11 3.40
C VAL A 147 11.50 7.39 4.30
N MET A 148 12.29 8.15 5.08
CA MET A 148 13.26 7.57 6.01
C MET A 148 12.57 6.81 7.14
N ALA A 149 11.45 7.34 7.66
CA ALA A 149 10.66 6.65 8.68
C ALA A 149 10.15 5.29 8.16
N LEU A 150 9.70 5.22 6.89
CA LEU A 150 9.29 3.97 6.28
C LEU A 150 10.45 2.96 6.18
N TRP A 151 11.64 3.39 5.78
CA TRP A 151 12.82 2.51 5.75
C TRP A 151 13.17 1.96 7.13
N VAL A 152 13.15 2.80 8.15
CA VAL A 152 13.38 2.36 9.53
C VAL A 152 12.30 1.36 9.97
N ALA A 153 11.03 1.62 9.65
CA ALA A 153 9.93 0.70 9.95
C ALA A 153 10.10 -0.67 9.25
N ILE A 154 10.54 -0.68 7.99
CA ILE A 154 10.84 -1.92 7.25
C ILE A 154 11.95 -2.71 7.96
N VAL A 155 13.05 -2.06 8.31
CA VAL A 155 14.19 -2.72 8.97
C VAL A 155 13.78 -3.29 10.32
N LEU A 156 13.09 -2.49 11.15
CA LEU A 156 12.59 -2.95 12.45
C LEU A 156 11.64 -4.14 12.31
N PHE A 157 10.73 -4.10 11.33
CA PHE A 157 9.81 -5.21 11.08
C PHE A 157 10.51 -6.49 10.61
N ILE A 158 11.57 -6.38 9.82
CA ILE A 158 12.40 -7.52 9.41
C ILE A 158 13.15 -8.11 10.60
N VAL A 159 13.77 -7.27 11.43
CA VAL A 159 14.51 -7.71 12.62
C VAL A 159 13.58 -8.38 13.62
N ASP A 160 12.45 -7.76 13.95
CA ASP A 160 11.41 -8.34 14.80
C ASP A 160 10.93 -9.68 14.25
N SER A 161 10.68 -9.74 12.94
CA SER A 161 10.27 -10.99 12.30
C SER A 161 11.30 -12.10 12.44
N ALA A 162 12.59 -11.78 12.26
CA ALA A 162 13.68 -12.73 12.39
C ALA A 162 13.86 -13.21 13.85
N LEU A 163 13.81 -12.28 14.81
CA LEU A 163 13.92 -12.59 16.23
C LEU A 163 12.76 -13.47 16.71
N GLY A 164 11.53 -13.19 16.26
CA GLY A 164 10.37 -14.01 16.60
C GLY A 164 10.46 -15.44 16.06
N ILE A 165 11.01 -15.62 14.85
CA ILE A 165 11.27 -16.96 14.29
C ILE A 165 12.33 -17.69 15.13
N PHE A 166 13.42 -17.00 15.43
CA PHE A 166 14.52 -17.56 16.21
C PHE A 166 14.06 -18.01 17.60
N ALA A 167 13.33 -17.16 18.33
CA ALA A 167 12.77 -17.49 19.64
C ALA A 167 11.80 -18.68 19.59
N MET A 168 10.96 -18.74 18.54
CA MET A 168 10.04 -19.88 18.35
C MET A 168 10.80 -21.19 18.10
N MET A 169 11.90 -21.15 17.34
CA MET A 169 12.73 -22.34 17.09
C MET A 169 13.47 -22.80 18.34
N GLU A 170 13.97 -21.87 19.17
CA GLU A 170 14.59 -22.20 20.47
C GLU A 170 13.59 -22.85 21.44
N ALA A 171 12.32 -22.45 21.39
CA ALA A 171 11.24 -23.06 22.16
C ALA A 171 10.78 -24.42 21.61
N GLY A 172 11.43 -24.96 20.57
CA GLY A 172 11.06 -26.24 19.94
C GLY A 172 9.83 -26.17 19.03
N GLY A 173 9.35 -24.97 18.72
CA GLY A 173 8.21 -24.75 17.83
C GLY A 173 8.61 -24.77 16.35
N THR A 174 7.64 -25.03 15.49
CA THR A 174 7.80 -24.87 14.03
C THR A 174 7.24 -23.52 13.57
N PRO A 175 7.99 -22.72 12.81
CA PRO A 175 7.50 -21.45 12.30
C PRO A 175 6.26 -21.65 11.42
N ALA A 176 5.21 -20.85 11.67
CA ALA A 176 4.05 -20.82 10.80
C ALA A 176 4.43 -20.27 9.41
N THR A 177 4.55 -21.14 8.42
CA THR A 177 4.91 -20.79 7.03
C THR A 177 3.94 -19.77 6.42
N SER A 178 2.66 -19.84 6.76
CA SER A 178 1.66 -18.85 6.33
C SER A 178 1.98 -17.44 6.84
N GLY A 179 2.42 -17.31 8.09
CA GLY A 179 2.82 -16.02 8.68
C GLY A 179 4.04 -15.41 8.00
N LEU A 180 5.01 -16.24 7.63
CA LEU A 180 6.20 -15.80 6.89
C LEU A 180 5.85 -15.25 5.51
N VAL A 181 4.99 -15.95 4.79
CA VAL A 181 4.55 -15.53 3.44
C VAL A 181 3.87 -14.16 3.51
N VAL A 182 2.96 -13.96 4.48
CA VAL A 182 2.29 -12.66 4.68
C VAL A 182 3.29 -11.54 4.99
N ARG A 183 4.28 -11.80 5.88
CA ARG A 183 5.33 -10.83 6.22
C ARG A 183 6.17 -10.44 5.00
N VAL A 184 6.56 -11.40 4.18
CA VAL A 184 7.33 -11.15 2.94
C VAL A 184 6.53 -10.27 1.99
N PHE A 185 5.23 -10.54 1.79
CA PHE A 185 4.39 -9.71 0.94
C PHE A 185 4.23 -8.28 1.47
N ILE A 186 4.07 -8.11 2.77
CA ILE A 186 4.03 -6.80 3.44
C ILE A 186 5.33 -6.04 3.19
N ILE A 187 6.49 -6.68 3.40
CA ILE A 187 7.81 -6.06 3.19
C ILE A 187 7.97 -5.63 1.73
N ILE A 188 7.62 -6.49 0.77
CA ILE A 188 7.69 -6.16 -0.66
C ILE A 188 6.83 -4.92 -0.99
N ALA A 189 5.60 -4.86 -0.46
CA ALA A 189 4.72 -3.72 -0.68
C ALA A 189 5.30 -2.42 -0.10
N MET A 190 5.83 -2.46 1.13
CA MET A 190 6.46 -1.32 1.79
C MET A 190 7.73 -0.85 1.07
N VAL A 191 8.58 -1.78 0.60
CA VAL A 191 9.78 -1.45 -0.18
C VAL A 191 9.41 -0.82 -1.53
N LYS A 192 8.39 -1.33 -2.22
CA LYS A 192 7.89 -0.74 -3.47
C LYS A 192 7.44 0.71 -3.25
N ALA A 193 6.70 0.97 -2.18
CA ALA A 193 6.25 2.31 -1.80
C ALA A 193 7.42 3.25 -1.43
N ALA A 194 8.40 2.77 -0.65
CA ALA A 194 9.57 3.57 -0.28
C ALA A 194 10.41 3.97 -1.50
N ARG A 195 10.57 3.05 -2.47
CA ARG A 195 11.30 3.30 -3.72
C ARG A 195 10.56 4.28 -4.63
N SER A 196 9.24 4.16 -4.77
CA SER A 196 8.47 5.11 -5.59
C SER A 196 8.51 6.52 -5.00
N ALA A 197 8.46 6.64 -3.67
CA ALA A 197 8.56 7.93 -2.98
C ALA A 197 9.94 8.58 -3.12
N LYS A 198 11.04 7.82 -3.08
CA LYS A 198 12.40 8.36 -3.26
C LYS A 198 12.66 8.86 -4.68
N ALA A 199 11.97 8.32 -5.68
CA ALA A 199 12.10 8.75 -7.07
C ALA A 199 11.36 10.07 -7.38
N MET A 200 10.66 10.65 -6.41
CA MET A 200 9.94 11.91 -6.56
C MET A 200 10.90 13.10 -6.38
N PRO A 201 10.90 14.12 -7.26
CA PRO A 201 11.59 15.37 -7.00
C PRO A 201 11.01 16.03 -5.74
N PRO A 202 11.81 16.77 -4.95
CA PRO A 202 11.32 17.45 -3.76
C PRO A 202 10.11 18.32 -4.13
N ALA A 203 9.05 18.23 -3.33
CA ALA A 203 7.87 19.08 -3.52
C ALA A 203 8.36 20.53 -3.53
N ALA A 204 8.03 21.28 -4.59
CA ALA A 204 8.25 22.71 -4.63
C ALA A 204 7.44 23.31 -3.47
N THR A 205 8.16 23.69 -2.42
CA THR A 205 7.63 24.41 -1.25
C THR A 205 7.27 25.82 -1.61
#